data_AF-S8EIA7-F1
#
_entry.id   AF-S8EIA7-F1
#
_cell.length_a   1.000
_cell.length_b   1.000
_cell.length_c   1.000
_cell.angle_alpha   90.00
_cell.angle_beta   90.00
_cell.angle_gamma   90.00
#
_symmetry.space_group_name_H-M   'P 1'
#
loop_
_entity.id
_entity.type
_entity.pdbx_description
1 polymer ?
#
loop_
_entity_poly.entity_id
_entity_poly.type
_entity_poly.pdbx_seq_one_letter_code
_entity_poly.pdbx_strand_id
1 'polypeptide(L)'
;MAHSKTSLAGMVPAFHGHGHNCGCQMHWHPMYMEGVSKEDFEGCEQCFSNTNGLASGTRLATPFHWCQVIEEHFKFLDEQKHSELGNFIFNNYWQALGIISKSLAVLAVLCSQLSIATMDLEHYLEEEQEYHQTQKPEPPKAAQEIEYMDILKRLADAHTKKARAAEESAKIDIYISQGFSKGNITAIKRNHTITVCKYVLLEDECRALEDELDIAERWTPGTADYEMAIKQLAVRQYQKAVDDLEHLVVQRLFELTKLRMSGTGYKLREKIGKALKA
;
A
#
# COMPACT_ATOMS: atom_id res chain seq x y z
N MET A 1 -20.72 -6.34 42.09
CA MET A 1 -19.70 -5.35 41.66
C MET A 1 -18.57 -6.13 41.02
N ALA A 2 -18.61 -6.29 39.70
CA ALA A 2 -17.53 -6.95 38.97
C ALA A 2 -16.36 -5.97 38.89
N HIS A 3 -15.18 -6.40 39.36
CA HIS A 3 -13.95 -5.65 39.14
C HIS A 3 -13.70 -5.58 37.64
N SER A 4 -14.00 -4.42 37.05
CA SER A 4 -13.54 -4.04 35.72
C SER A 4 -12.01 -4.11 35.75
N LYS A 5 -11.44 -5.17 35.19
CA LYS A 5 -10.02 -5.17 34.81
C LYS A 5 -9.85 -3.95 33.91
N THR A 6 -9.10 -2.95 34.34
CA THR A 6 -8.61 -1.90 33.46
C THR A 6 -7.80 -2.59 32.37
N SER A 7 -8.46 -2.79 31.22
CA SER A 7 -7.83 -3.22 29.99
C SER A 7 -6.97 -2.04 29.52
N LEU A 8 -5.65 -2.23 29.55
CA LEU A 8 -4.74 -1.34 28.83
C LEU A 8 -4.82 -1.75 27.36
N ALA A 9 -5.24 -0.81 26.51
CA ALA A 9 -5.22 -0.97 25.06
C ALA A 9 -4.02 -0.21 24.49
N GLY A 10 -3.31 -0.84 23.56
CA GLY A 10 -2.29 -0.16 22.75
C GLY A 10 -2.95 0.71 21.68
N MET A 11 -2.19 1.65 21.12
CA MET A 11 -2.65 2.50 20.02
C MET A 11 -1.46 2.94 19.18
N VAL A 12 -1.70 3.08 17.88
CA VAL A 12 -0.71 3.61 16.93
C VAL A 12 -1.12 5.05 16.60
N PRO A 13 -0.26 6.07 16.83
CA PRO A 13 -0.59 7.46 16.51
C PRO A 13 -1.04 7.64 15.05
N ALA A 14 -1.91 8.63 14.81
CA ALA A 14 -2.70 8.73 13.59
C ALA A 14 -1.83 8.83 12.32
N PHE A 15 -0.68 9.50 12.38
CA PHE A 15 0.23 9.62 11.24
C PHE A 15 0.82 8.25 10.86
N HIS A 16 1.22 7.46 11.85
CA HIS A 16 1.83 6.16 11.64
C HIS A 16 0.82 5.11 11.28
N GLY A 17 -0.38 5.16 11.86
CA GLY A 17 -1.40 4.13 11.68
C GLY A 17 -1.76 3.95 10.21
N HIS A 18 -1.87 5.03 9.42
CA HIS A 18 -2.09 4.95 7.97
C HIS A 18 -0.97 4.26 7.17
N GLY A 19 0.21 4.07 7.76
CA GLY A 19 1.32 3.31 7.18
C GLY A 19 1.24 1.80 7.41
N HIS A 20 0.31 1.32 8.25
CA HIS A 20 0.05 -0.09 8.47
C HIS A 20 -1.02 -0.63 7.50
N ASN A 21 -1.14 -1.94 7.40
CA ASN A 21 -2.24 -2.55 6.62
C ASN A 21 -3.62 -2.24 7.25
N CYS A 22 -4.69 -2.34 6.46
CA CYS A 22 -6.05 -2.01 6.91
C CYS A 22 -6.44 -2.78 8.18
N GLY A 23 -6.17 -4.09 8.23
CA GLY A 23 -6.48 -4.91 9.41
C GLY A 23 -5.86 -4.38 10.72
N CYS A 24 -4.60 -3.91 10.68
CA CYS A 24 -3.97 -3.25 11.83
C CYS A 24 -4.60 -1.88 12.13
N GLN A 25 -4.92 -1.09 11.11
CA GLN A 25 -5.58 0.21 11.28
C GLN A 25 -6.90 0.07 12.02
N MET A 26 -7.75 -0.87 11.61
CA MET A 26 -9.08 -1.11 12.16
C MET A 26 -9.09 -1.41 13.66
N HIS A 27 -7.99 -1.95 14.20
CA HIS A 27 -7.87 -2.30 15.62
C HIS A 27 -7.11 -1.24 16.45
N TRP A 28 -6.16 -0.52 15.84
CA TRP A 28 -5.17 0.26 16.57
C TRP A 28 -5.08 1.73 16.16
N HIS A 29 -5.80 2.15 15.11
CA HIS A 29 -5.81 3.55 14.69
C HIS A 29 -6.80 4.38 15.55
N PRO A 30 -6.42 5.58 16.00
CA PRO A 30 -7.22 6.49 16.84
C PRO A 30 -8.66 6.70 16.37
N MET A 31 -8.86 6.73 15.04
CA MET A 31 -10.16 6.92 14.40
C MET A 31 -11.18 5.82 14.73
N TYR A 32 -10.72 4.58 14.98
CA TYR A 32 -11.58 3.43 15.26
C TYR A 32 -11.67 3.11 16.75
N MET A 33 -11.06 3.93 17.63
CA MET A 33 -11.10 3.73 19.07
C MET A 33 -12.02 4.72 19.76
N GLU A 34 -13.00 4.18 20.48
CA GLU A 34 -13.91 4.98 21.28
C GLU A 34 -13.17 5.67 22.45
N GLY A 35 -13.56 6.91 22.76
CA GLY A 35 -13.00 7.69 23.87
C GLY A 35 -11.74 8.50 23.56
N VAL A 36 -11.16 8.31 22.37
CA VAL A 36 -9.98 9.04 21.88
C VAL A 36 -10.26 10.50 21.53
N SER A 37 -11.50 10.82 21.16
CA SER A 37 -11.86 12.14 20.65
C SER A 37 -11.04 12.51 19.39
N LYS A 38 -10.62 13.77 19.26
CA LYS A 38 -9.82 14.30 18.15
C LYS A 38 -8.30 14.20 18.37
N GLU A 39 -7.84 13.43 19.35
CA GLU A 39 -6.41 13.29 19.64
C GLU A 39 -5.72 12.45 18.55
N ASP A 40 -4.59 12.93 18.05
CA ASP A 40 -3.79 12.21 17.06
C ASP A 40 -2.65 11.39 17.69
N PHE A 41 -2.36 11.63 18.98
CA PHE A 41 -1.29 11.03 19.77
C PHE A 41 0.13 11.24 19.22
N GLU A 42 0.31 12.26 18.39
CA GLU A 42 1.62 12.63 17.84
C GLU A 42 2.42 13.54 18.80
N GLY A 43 1.87 13.84 19.98
CA GLY A 43 2.47 14.75 20.96
C GLY A 43 3.90 14.37 21.35
N CYS A 44 4.20 13.07 21.47
CA CYS A 44 5.55 12.58 21.75
C CYS A 44 6.54 12.94 20.63
N GLU A 45 6.15 12.74 19.36
CA GLU A 45 7.01 13.03 18.22
C GLU A 45 7.27 14.52 18.07
N GLN A 46 6.21 15.33 18.23
CA GLN A 46 6.32 16.79 18.24
C GLN A 46 7.24 17.26 19.37
N CYS A 47 7.12 16.67 20.55
CA CYS A 47 7.96 16.95 21.70
C CYS A 47 9.44 16.69 21.40
N PHE A 48 9.78 15.48 20.93
CA PHE A 48 11.16 15.15 20.57
C PHE A 48 11.67 15.97 19.37
N SER A 49 10.82 16.27 18.39
CA SER A 49 11.17 17.14 17.27
C SER A 49 11.59 18.53 17.74
N ASN A 50 10.89 19.11 18.72
CA ASN A 50 11.23 20.42 19.29
C ASN A 50 12.61 20.43 19.96
N THR A 51 13.03 19.30 20.56
CA THR A 51 14.36 19.19 21.20
C THR A 51 15.51 19.31 20.20
N ASN A 52 15.28 19.07 18.90
CA ASN A 52 16.29 19.29 17.87
C ASN A 52 16.79 20.74 17.83
N GLY A 53 15.97 21.71 18.27
CA GLY A 53 16.36 23.11 18.40
C GLY A 53 17.50 23.34 19.39
N LEU A 54 17.71 22.43 20.35
CA LEU A 54 18.79 22.52 21.33
C LEU A 54 20.15 22.13 20.73
N ALA A 55 20.17 21.37 19.63
CA ALA A 55 21.37 20.73 19.10
C ALA A 55 22.49 21.72 18.79
N SER A 56 22.18 22.91 18.25
CA SER A 56 23.20 23.91 17.92
C SER A 56 23.86 24.50 19.16
N GLY A 57 23.10 24.69 20.24
CA GLY A 57 23.60 25.27 21.50
C GLY A 57 24.33 24.27 22.38
N THR A 58 23.95 22.99 22.31
CA THR A 58 24.50 21.93 23.17
C THR A 58 25.70 21.20 22.57
N ARG A 59 25.92 21.29 21.25
CA ARG A 59 26.98 20.55 20.54
C ARG A 59 28.39 20.70 21.11
N LEU A 60 28.72 21.88 21.63
CA LEU A 60 30.03 22.20 22.22
C LEU A 60 29.94 22.53 23.72
N ALA A 61 28.78 22.30 24.34
CA ALA A 61 28.55 22.57 25.74
C ALA A 61 29.26 21.53 26.63
N THR A 62 29.63 21.91 27.85
CA THR A 62 30.07 20.93 28.85
C THR A 62 28.88 20.06 29.28
N PRO A 63 29.11 18.85 29.83
CA PRO A 63 28.02 17.98 30.28
C PRO A 63 27.04 18.68 31.25
N PHE A 64 27.55 19.54 32.14
CA PHE A 64 26.73 20.33 33.05
C PHE A 64 25.77 21.27 32.31
N HIS A 65 26.30 22.10 31.41
CA HIS A 65 25.47 23.05 30.66
C HIS A 65 24.51 22.34 29.69
N TRP A 66 24.91 21.19 29.16
CA TRP A 66 24.03 20.38 28.32
C TRP A 66 22.80 19.89 29.09
N CYS A 67 23.00 19.30 30.27
CA CYS A 67 21.90 18.87 31.14
C CYS A 67 21.02 20.05 31.55
N GLN A 68 21.63 21.19 31.94
CA GLN A 68 20.90 22.39 32.33
C GLN A 68 19.99 22.90 31.19
N VAL A 69 20.50 23.00 29.96
CA VAL A 69 19.72 23.47 28.81
C VAL A 69 18.57 22.53 28.48
N ILE A 70 18.77 21.21 28.58
CA ILE A 70 17.69 20.22 28.39
C ILE A 70 16.61 20.40 29.47
N GLU A 71 17.02 20.52 30.73
CA GLU A 71 16.09 20.66 31.84
C GLU A 71 15.25 21.94 31.73
N GLU A 72 15.90 23.08 31.44
CA GLU A 72 15.23 24.37 31.23
C GLU A 72 14.26 24.30 30.04
N HIS A 73 14.65 23.63 28.95
CA HIS A 73 13.77 23.46 27.79
C HIS A 73 12.49 22.71 28.15
N PHE A 74 12.59 21.59 28.86
CA PHE A 74 11.42 20.80 29.24
C PHE A 74 10.54 21.49 30.28
N LYS A 75 11.13 22.24 31.23
CA LYS A 75 10.36 23.08 32.18
C LYS A 75 9.54 24.13 31.45
N PHE A 76 10.18 24.87 30.53
CA PHE A 76 9.50 25.87 29.73
C PHE A 76 8.41 25.26 28.85
N LEU A 77 8.70 24.11 28.22
CA LEU A 77 7.73 23.41 27.37
C LEU A 77 6.51 22.95 28.18
N ASP A 78 6.70 22.43 29.40
CA ASP A 78 5.62 22.02 30.29
C ASP A 78 4.72 23.20 30.69
N GLU A 79 5.32 24.32 31.12
CA GLU A 79 4.59 25.55 31.45
C GLU A 79 3.78 26.08 30.25
N GLN A 80 4.41 26.09 29.06
CA GLN A 80 3.75 26.50 27.83
C GLN A 80 2.56 25.58 27.52
N LYS A 81 2.76 24.26 27.54
CA LYS A 81 1.69 23.29 27.26
C LYS A 81 0.56 23.36 28.28
N HIS A 82 0.88 23.54 29.55
CA HIS A 82 -0.13 23.73 30.59
C HIS A 82 -0.96 25.00 30.35
N SER A 83 -0.31 26.11 29.97
CA SER A 83 -1.00 27.36 29.65
C SER A 83 -1.89 27.27 28.40
N GLU A 84 -1.49 26.47 27.40
CA GLU A 84 -2.21 26.27 26.14
C GLU A 84 -3.34 25.24 26.26
N LEU A 85 -3.32 24.38 27.28
CA LEU A 85 -4.22 23.23 27.42
C LEU A 85 -5.70 23.60 27.35
N GLY A 86 -6.09 24.69 28.03
CA GLY A 86 -7.48 25.15 28.03
C GLY A 86 -7.97 25.54 26.63
N ASN A 87 -7.16 26.28 25.88
CA ASN A 87 -7.46 26.66 24.50
C ASN A 87 -7.48 25.44 23.58
N PHE A 88 -6.54 24.51 23.76
CA PHE A 88 -6.49 23.26 23.01
C PHE A 88 -7.79 22.45 23.16
N ILE A 89 -8.22 22.21 24.40
CA ILE A 89 -9.46 21.47 24.69
C ILE A 89 -10.68 22.20 24.13
N PHE A 90 -10.78 23.52 24.36
CA PHE A 90 -11.90 24.34 23.88
C PHE A 90 -12.02 24.32 22.35
N ASN A 91 -10.90 24.49 21.65
CA ASN A 91 -10.86 24.47 20.19
C ASN A 91 -11.20 23.09 19.63
N ASN A 92 -10.70 22.01 20.24
CA ASN A 92 -11.04 20.65 19.81
C ASN A 92 -12.52 20.35 20.01
N TYR A 93 -13.11 20.79 21.12
CA TYR A 93 -14.54 20.65 21.39
C TYR A 93 -15.38 21.39 20.33
N TRP A 94 -15.08 22.66 20.05
CA TRP A 94 -15.79 23.43 19.04
C TRP A 94 -15.65 22.85 17.62
N GLN A 95 -14.46 22.37 17.27
CA GLN A 95 -14.25 21.67 16.00
C GLN A 95 -15.08 20.39 15.93
N ALA A 96 -15.15 19.60 17.00
CA ALA A 96 -15.96 18.39 17.05
C ALA A 96 -17.45 18.72 16.84
N LEU A 97 -17.99 19.73 17.52
CA LEU A 97 -19.37 20.20 17.31
C LEU A 97 -19.60 20.65 15.86
N GLY A 98 -18.66 21.39 15.28
CA GLY A 98 -18.73 21.84 13.90
C GLY A 98 -18.74 20.69 12.89
N ILE A 99 -17.93 19.65 13.14
CA ILE A 99 -17.91 18.44 12.32
C ILE A 99 -19.23 17.69 12.44
N ILE A 100 -19.72 17.45 13.66
CA ILE A 100 -21.00 16.77 13.89
C ILE A 100 -22.13 17.50 13.15
N SER A 101 -22.21 18.83 13.28
CA SER A 101 -23.22 19.64 12.62
C SER A 101 -23.19 19.53 11.08
N LYS A 102 -21.99 19.57 10.48
CA LYS A 102 -21.84 19.53 9.02
C LYS A 102 -21.95 18.12 8.46
N SER A 103 -21.26 17.17 9.09
CA SER A 103 -21.14 15.79 8.62
C SER A 103 -22.43 15.01 8.79
N LEU A 104 -23.26 15.26 9.82
CA LEU A 104 -24.53 14.55 9.96
C LEU A 104 -25.48 14.81 8.79
N ALA A 105 -25.55 16.05 8.29
CA ALA A 105 -26.38 16.38 7.14
C ALA A 105 -25.87 15.70 5.86
N VAL A 106 -24.55 15.71 5.64
CA VAL A 106 -23.92 15.04 4.50
C VAL A 106 -24.12 13.53 4.58
N LEU A 107 -23.92 12.95 5.77
CA LEU A 107 -24.09 11.53 6.01
C LEU A 107 -25.53 11.09 5.75
N ALA A 108 -26.52 11.85 6.22
CA ALA A 108 -27.94 11.56 5.97
C ALA A 108 -28.28 11.53 4.47
N VAL A 109 -27.71 12.46 3.69
CA VAL A 109 -27.88 12.48 2.22
C VAL A 109 -27.24 11.25 1.59
N LEU A 110 -26.00 10.91 1.97
CA LEU A 110 -25.29 9.74 1.44
C LEU A 110 -26.01 8.43 1.78
N CYS A 111 -26.44 8.28 3.03
CA CYS A 111 -27.24 7.15 3.49
C CYS A 111 -28.52 6.99 2.66
N SER A 112 -29.24 8.10 2.42
CA SER A 112 -30.44 8.07 1.57
C SER A 112 -30.13 7.70 0.11
N GLN A 113 -29.01 8.15 -0.45
CA GLN A 113 -28.63 7.85 -1.84
C GLN A 113 -28.21 6.40 -2.02
N LEU A 114 -27.48 5.86 -1.05
CA LEU A 114 -26.98 4.49 -1.06
C LEU A 114 -28.02 3.49 -0.51
N SER A 115 -29.16 3.97 -0.01
CA SER A 115 -30.19 3.16 0.64
C SER A 115 -29.69 2.35 1.84
N ILE A 116 -28.84 2.98 2.65
CA ILE A 116 -28.24 2.40 3.86
C ILE A 116 -28.64 3.22 5.10
N ALA A 117 -28.70 2.57 6.26
CA ALA A 117 -28.87 3.19 7.56
C ALA A 117 -27.51 3.49 8.21
N THR A 118 -27.49 4.35 9.23
CA THR A 118 -26.26 4.62 9.99
C THR A 118 -25.75 3.40 10.74
N MET A 119 -26.64 2.50 11.18
CA MET A 119 -26.27 1.23 11.81
C MET A 119 -25.54 0.29 10.86
N ASP A 120 -25.78 0.39 9.55
CA ASP A 120 -25.09 -0.43 8.56
C ASP A 120 -23.59 -0.06 8.50
N LEU A 121 -23.23 1.19 8.85
CA LEU A 121 -21.83 1.64 8.88
C LEU A 121 -21.03 0.96 9.98
N GLU A 122 -21.62 0.81 11.17
CA GLU A 122 -21.01 0.06 12.28
C GLU A 122 -20.89 -1.41 11.89
N HIS A 123 -21.92 -1.96 11.24
CA HIS A 123 -21.89 -3.34 10.77
C HIS A 123 -20.81 -3.56 9.69
N TYR A 124 -20.62 -2.63 8.74
CA TYR A 124 -19.54 -2.73 7.75
C TYR A 124 -18.16 -2.73 8.39
N LEU A 125 -17.96 -1.98 9.48
CA LEU A 125 -16.72 -2.00 10.24
C LEU A 125 -16.48 -3.39 10.87
N GLU A 126 -17.51 -4.01 11.42
CA GLU A 126 -17.45 -5.37 11.96
C GLU A 126 -17.19 -6.42 10.86
N GLU A 127 -17.86 -6.32 9.71
CA GLU A 127 -17.65 -7.19 8.56
C GLU A 127 -16.21 -7.07 8.03
N GLU A 128 -15.65 -5.86 7.97
CA GLU A 128 -14.27 -5.62 7.54
C GLU A 128 -13.27 -6.21 8.55
N GLN A 129 -13.54 -6.06 9.85
CA GLN A 129 -12.73 -6.70 10.89
C GLN A 129 -12.79 -8.23 10.79
N GLU A 130 -13.97 -8.81 10.63
CA GLU A 130 -14.14 -10.25 10.45
C GLU A 130 -13.47 -10.73 9.17
N TYR A 131 -13.61 -10.02 8.07
CA TYR A 131 -12.94 -10.30 6.80
C TYR A 131 -11.43 -10.42 7.00
N HIS A 132 -10.80 -9.42 7.64
CA HIS A 132 -9.36 -9.45 7.87
C HIS A 132 -8.91 -10.49 8.91
N GLN A 133 -9.73 -10.80 9.92
CA GLN A 133 -9.42 -11.87 10.89
C GLN A 133 -9.57 -13.26 10.29
N THR A 134 -10.54 -13.46 9.40
CA THR A 134 -10.82 -14.73 8.71
C THR A 134 -9.93 -14.95 7.50
N GLN A 135 -9.30 -13.88 6.99
CA GLN A 135 -8.27 -13.94 5.95
C GLN A 135 -7.04 -14.68 6.46
N LYS A 136 -7.11 -16.01 6.38
CA LYS A 136 -5.96 -16.88 6.58
C LYS A 136 -4.93 -16.59 5.48
N PRO A 137 -3.62 -16.73 5.78
CA PRO A 137 -2.64 -16.79 4.72
C PRO A 137 -3.09 -17.83 3.71
N GLU A 138 -3.11 -17.44 2.44
CA GLU A 138 -3.55 -18.31 1.35
C GLU A 138 -2.79 -19.65 1.44
N PRO A 139 -3.48 -20.80 1.37
CA PRO A 139 -2.80 -22.08 1.42
C PRO A 139 -1.69 -22.11 0.36
N PRO A 140 -0.48 -22.61 0.68
CA PRO A 140 0.62 -22.63 -0.27
C PRO A 140 0.25 -23.20 -1.64
N LYS A 141 -0.59 -24.25 -1.63
CA LYS A 141 -1.12 -24.88 -2.84
C LYS A 141 -1.96 -23.93 -3.71
N ALA A 142 -2.85 -23.13 -3.13
CA ALA A 142 -3.68 -22.19 -3.88
C ALA A 142 -2.82 -21.06 -4.49
N ALA A 143 -1.80 -20.59 -3.77
CA ALA A 143 -0.85 -19.63 -4.31
C ALA A 143 -0.06 -20.21 -5.49
N GLN A 144 0.38 -21.47 -5.40
CA GLN A 144 1.07 -22.19 -6.48
C GLN A 144 0.16 -22.47 -7.68
N GLU A 145 -1.12 -22.80 -7.48
CA GLU A 145 -2.11 -22.96 -8.56
C GLU A 145 -2.33 -21.65 -9.33
N ILE A 146 -2.34 -20.51 -8.64
CA ILE A 146 -2.42 -19.17 -9.26
C ILE A 146 -1.14 -18.86 -10.04
N GLU A 147 0.03 -19.17 -9.50
CA GLU A 147 1.33 -19.01 -10.18
C GLU A 147 1.40 -19.87 -11.44
N TYR A 148 0.97 -21.13 -11.34
CA TYR A 148 0.84 -22.04 -12.47
C TYR A 148 -0.08 -21.47 -13.55
N MET A 149 -1.22 -20.90 -13.16
CA MET A 149 -2.15 -20.26 -14.09
C MET A 149 -1.55 -19.01 -14.79
N ASP A 150 -0.73 -18.21 -14.09
CA ASP A 150 0.01 -17.10 -14.70
C ASP A 150 1.05 -17.59 -15.72
N ILE A 151 1.78 -18.65 -15.37
CA ILE A 151 2.76 -19.29 -16.28
C ILE A 151 2.08 -19.87 -17.51
N LEU A 152 0.92 -20.51 -17.36
CA LEU A 152 0.12 -21.00 -18.50
C LEU A 152 -0.27 -19.88 -19.46
N LYS A 153 -0.71 -18.72 -18.95
CA LYS A 153 -1.00 -17.55 -19.80
C LYS A 153 0.25 -17.04 -20.51
N ARG A 154 1.37 -16.92 -19.79
CA ARG A 154 2.65 -16.50 -20.36
C ARG A 154 3.18 -17.48 -21.41
N LEU A 155 2.96 -18.78 -21.22
CA LEU A 155 3.34 -19.85 -22.13
C LEU A 155 2.50 -19.79 -23.41
N ALA A 156 1.19 -19.60 -23.31
CA ALA A 156 0.32 -19.40 -24.47
C ALA A 156 0.74 -18.17 -25.30
N ASP A 157 1.04 -17.06 -24.63
CA ASP A 157 1.58 -15.85 -25.26
C ASP A 157 2.96 -16.08 -25.90
N ALA A 158 3.84 -16.84 -25.24
CA ALA A 158 5.15 -17.17 -25.77
C ALA A 158 5.04 -18.10 -26.98
N HIS A 159 4.09 -19.04 -26.98
CA HIS A 159 3.83 -19.96 -28.08
C HIS A 159 3.39 -19.20 -29.35
N THR A 160 2.45 -18.26 -29.22
CA THR A 160 2.02 -17.42 -30.35
C THR A 160 3.14 -16.53 -30.87
N LYS A 161 3.95 -15.93 -29.98
CA LYS A 161 5.12 -15.11 -30.37
C LYS A 161 6.21 -15.93 -31.05
N LYS A 162 6.47 -17.14 -30.57
CA LYS A 162 7.40 -18.10 -31.18
C LYS A 162 6.95 -18.48 -32.60
N ALA A 163 5.67 -18.81 -32.78
CA ALA A 163 5.12 -19.15 -34.10
C ALA A 163 5.30 -17.98 -35.10
N ARG A 164 4.94 -16.76 -34.71
CA ARG A 164 5.15 -15.55 -35.53
C ARG A 164 6.62 -15.32 -35.85
N ALA A 165 7.52 -15.47 -34.86
CA ALA A 165 8.95 -15.31 -35.09
C ALA A 165 9.54 -16.39 -36.01
N ALA A 166 9.00 -17.61 -35.98
CA ALA A 166 9.38 -18.70 -36.88
C ALA A 166 8.93 -18.40 -38.33
N GLU A 167 7.71 -17.91 -38.52
CA GLU A 167 7.22 -17.46 -39.83
C GLU A 167 8.07 -16.33 -40.41
N GLU A 168 8.42 -15.32 -39.60
CA GLU A 168 9.30 -14.23 -40.03
C GLU A 168 10.73 -14.70 -40.31
N SER A 169 11.23 -15.67 -39.53
CA SER A 169 12.54 -16.29 -39.79
C SER A 169 12.54 -17.11 -41.09
N ALA A 170 11.44 -17.75 -41.46
CA ALA A 170 11.31 -18.50 -42.71
C ALA A 170 11.34 -17.59 -43.97
N LYS A 171 10.98 -16.32 -43.82
CA LYS A 171 10.99 -15.32 -44.91
C LYS A 171 12.35 -14.63 -45.11
N ILE A 172 13.38 -14.99 -44.33
CA ILE A 172 14.70 -14.34 -44.38
C ILE A 172 15.28 -14.31 -45.80
N ASP A 173 15.17 -15.41 -46.55
CA ASP A 173 15.71 -15.47 -47.92
C ASP A 173 14.99 -14.50 -48.88
N ILE A 174 13.67 -14.33 -48.69
CA ILE A 174 12.87 -13.34 -49.41
C ILE A 174 13.32 -11.93 -49.03
N TYR A 175 13.51 -11.63 -47.76
CA TYR A 175 13.97 -10.31 -47.31
C TYR A 175 15.38 -9.98 -47.81
N ILE A 176 16.27 -10.97 -47.89
CA ILE A 176 17.59 -10.81 -48.51
C ILE A 176 17.43 -10.43 -49.99
N SER A 177 16.53 -11.09 -50.73
CA SER A 177 16.25 -10.77 -52.13
C SER A 177 15.63 -9.38 -52.34
N GLN A 178 14.93 -8.86 -51.33
CA GLN A 178 14.30 -7.52 -51.32
C GLN A 178 15.24 -6.40 -50.84
N GLY A 179 16.52 -6.71 -50.57
CA GLY A 179 17.52 -5.70 -50.21
C GLY A 179 17.56 -5.29 -48.74
N PHE A 180 17.05 -6.11 -47.82
CA PHE A 180 17.14 -5.83 -46.38
C PHE A 180 18.60 -5.77 -45.91
N SER A 181 18.88 -4.87 -44.95
CA SER A 181 20.21 -4.72 -44.37
C SER A 181 20.61 -5.96 -43.55
N LYS A 182 21.92 -6.22 -43.42
CA LYS A 182 22.45 -7.29 -42.55
C LYS A 182 21.99 -7.13 -41.09
N GLY A 183 21.82 -5.89 -40.63
CA GLY A 183 21.32 -5.58 -39.30
C GLY A 183 19.88 -6.08 -39.09
N ASN A 184 19.01 -5.86 -40.08
CA ASN A 184 17.62 -6.32 -40.04
C ASN A 184 17.54 -7.86 -40.00
N ILE A 185 18.32 -8.54 -40.84
CA ILE A 185 18.36 -10.02 -40.85
C ILE A 185 18.86 -10.57 -39.51
N THR A 186 19.88 -9.92 -38.92
CA THR A 186 20.42 -10.31 -37.62
C THR A 186 19.39 -10.12 -36.51
N ALA A 187 18.61 -9.03 -36.55
CA ALA A 187 17.55 -8.77 -35.59
C ALA A 187 16.42 -9.82 -35.67
N ILE A 188 16.01 -10.24 -36.87
CA ILE A 188 14.99 -11.29 -37.06
C ILE A 188 15.48 -12.62 -36.48
N LYS A 189 16.71 -13.04 -36.83
CA LYS A 189 17.32 -14.28 -36.30
C LYS A 189 17.42 -14.23 -34.77
N ARG A 190 17.88 -13.10 -34.21
CA ARG A 190 17.95 -12.89 -32.77
C ARG A 190 16.57 -12.97 -32.10
N ASN A 191 15.55 -12.35 -32.69
CA ASN A 191 14.18 -12.40 -32.16
C ASN A 191 13.63 -13.84 -32.15
N HIS A 192 13.88 -14.60 -33.22
CA HIS A 192 13.53 -16.03 -33.26
C HIS A 192 14.24 -16.81 -32.15
N THR A 193 15.55 -16.66 -31.98
CA THR A 193 16.29 -17.33 -30.89
C THR A 193 15.74 -16.94 -29.52
N ILE A 194 15.52 -15.66 -29.24
CA ILE A 194 15.01 -15.18 -27.95
C ILE A 194 13.62 -15.74 -27.66
N THR A 195 12.71 -15.72 -28.63
CA THR A 195 11.34 -16.21 -28.45
C THR A 195 11.30 -17.73 -28.25
N VAL A 196 12.15 -18.49 -28.95
CA VAL A 196 12.31 -19.93 -28.72
C VAL A 196 12.87 -20.22 -27.33
N CYS A 197 13.97 -19.56 -26.92
CA CYS A 197 14.54 -19.74 -25.58
C CYS A 197 13.53 -19.39 -24.48
N LYS A 198 12.80 -18.29 -24.64
CA LYS A 198 11.76 -17.87 -23.69
C LYS A 198 10.63 -18.91 -23.58
N TYR A 199 10.20 -19.48 -24.70
CA TYR A 199 9.20 -20.53 -24.71
C TYR A 199 9.69 -21.78 -23.97
N VAL A 200 10.92 -22.24 -24.23
CA VAL A 200 11.50 -23.42 -23.56
C VAL A 200 11.60 -23.21 -22.05
N LEU A 201 12.09 -22.04 -21.61
CA LEU A 201 12.17 -21.72 -20.18
C LEU A 201 10.81 -21.75 -19.49
N LEU A 202 9.77 -21.18 -20.12
CA LEU A 202 8.41 -21.20 -19.57
C LEU A 202 7.81 -22.60 -19.60
N GLU A 203 8.13 -23.43 -20.59
CA GLU A 203 7.69 -24.82 -20.67
C GLU A 203 8.31 -25.67 -19.57
N ASP A 204 9.60 -25.46 -19.27
CA ASP A 204 10.29 -26.15 -18.18
C ASP A 204 9.77 -25.69 -16.80
N GLU A 205 9.52 -24.39 -16.63
CA GLU A 205 8.91 -23.81 -15.42
C GLU A 205 7.48 -24.36 -15.20
N CYS A 206 6.69 -24.45 -16.27
CA CYS A 206 5.34 -25.04 -16.26
C CYS A 206 5.38 -26.51 -15.83
N ARG A 207 6.31 -27.31 -16.37
CA ARG A 207 6.47 -28.73 -16.01
C ARG A 207 6.90 -28.93 -14.56
N ALA A 208 7.81 -28.10 -14.07
CA ALA A 208 8.25 -28.17 -12.68
C ALA A 208 7.08 -27.94 -11.71
N LEU A 209 6.18 -27.00 -12.02
CA LEU A 209 4.97 -26.77 -11.21
C LEU A 209 3.92 -27.87 -11.39
N GLU A 210 3.80 -28.44 -12.60
CA GLU A 210 2.93 -29.62 -12.83
C GLU A 210 3.37 -30.80 -11.95
N ASP A 211 4.67 -31.04 -11.84
CA ASP A 211 5.25 -32.07 -10.97
C ASP A 211 5.05 -31.75 -9.48
N GLU A 212 5.21 -30.49 -9.07
CA GLU A 212 5.04 -30.07 -7.66
C GLU A 212 3.58 -30.12 -7.19
N LEU A 213 2.63 -29.77 -8.08
CA LEU A 213 1.19 -29.74 -7.80
C LEU A 213 0.48 -31.08 -8.04
N ASP A 214 1.21 -32.11 -8.53
CA ASP A 214 0.69 -33.42 -8.92
C ASP A 214 -0.42 -33.33 -9.99
N ILE A 215 -0.18 -32.47 -10.99
CA ILE A 215 -1.12 -32.23 -12.10
C ILE A 215 -0.85 -33.27 -13.20
N ALA A 216 -1.74 -34.25 -13.32
CA ALA A 216 -1.63 -35.31 -14.33
C ALA A 216 -1.84 -34.82 -15.76
N GLU A 217 -2.75 -33.86 -15.96
CA GLU A 217 -3.06 -33.29 -17.27
C GLU A 217 -3.04 -31.76 -17.19
N ARG A 218 -2.29 -31.14 -18.13
CA ARG A 218 -2.17 -29.69 -18.23
C ARG A 218 -3.55 -29.03 -18.33
N TRP A 219 -3.77 -27.99 -17.54
CA TRP A 219 -5.02 -27.26 -17.56
C TRP A 219 -5.23 -26.57 -18.91
N THR A 220 -6.39 -26.79 -19.50
CA THR A 220 -6.76 -26.24 -20.81
C THR A 220 -8.08 -25.49 -20.72
N PRO A 221 -8.32 -24.51 -21.60
CA PRO A 221 -9.61 -23.82 -21.64
C PRO A 221 -10.79 -24.80 -21.74
N GLY A 222 -11.68 -24.76 -20.74
CA GLY A 222 -12.85 -25.62 -20.64
C GLY A 222 -12.74 -26.75 -19.60
N THR A 223 -11.57 -26.95 -18.96
CA THR A 223 -11.50 -27.80 -17.76
C THR A 223 -11.99 -27.02 -16.53
N ALA A 224 -12.60 -27.72 -15.56
CA ALA A 224 -13.12 -27.10 -14.36
C ALA A 224 -12.03 -26.37 -13.56
N ASP A 225 -10.84 -26.97 -13.46
CA ASP A 225 -9.70 -26.40 -12.74
C ASP A 225 -9.20 -25.11 -13.40
N TYR A 226 -9.13 -25.08 -14.73
CA TYR A 226 -8.74 -23.89 -15.49
C TYR A 226 -9.72 -22.73 -15.27
N GLU A 227 -11.02 -23.00 -15.32
CA GLU A 227 -12.05 -21.98 -15.11
C GLU A 227 -12.06 -21.44 -13.68
N MET A 228 -11.85 -22.31 -12.69
CA MET A 228 -11.75 -21.91 -11.29
C MET A 228 -10.50 -21.06 -11.03
N ALA A 229 -9.34 -21.50 -11.51
CA ALA A 229 -8.09 -20.79 -11.34
C ALA A 229 -8.09 -19.43 -12.04
N ILE A 230 -8.73 -19.30 -13.22
CA ILE A 230 -8.90 -17.99 -13.87
C ILE A 230 -9.71 -17.03 -13.02
N LYS A 231 -10.81 -17.48 -12.40
CA LYS A 231 -11.63 -16.64 -11.53
C LYS A 231 -10.82 -16.18 -10.31
N GLN A 232 -10.09 -17.09 -9.68
CA GLN A 232 -9.23 -16.78 -8.54
C GLN A 232 -8.12 -15.80 -8.91
N LEU A 233 -7.43 -16.02 -10.04
CA LEU A 233 -6.41 -15.12 -10.54
C LEU A 233 -6.98 -13.72 -10.82
N ALA A 234 -8.19 -13.62 -11.38
CA ALA A 234 -8.85 -12.34 -11.62
C ALA A 234 -9.16 -11.59 -10.30
N VAL A 235 -9.65 -12.31 -9.29
CA VAL A 235 -9.89 -11.75 -7.95
C VAL A 235 -8.59 -11.27 -7.31
N ARG A 236 -7.51 -12.05 -7.39
CA ARG A 236 -6.19 -11.66 -6.86
C ARG A 236 -5.62 -10.44 -7.57
N GLN A 237 -5.75 -10.37 -8.90
CA GLN A 237 -5.32 -9.21 -9.68
C GLN A 237 -6.11 -7.96 -9.30
N TYR A 238 -7.42 -8.10 -9.09
CA TYR A 238 -8.26 -7.01 -8.61
C TYR A 238 -7.83 -6.53 -7.22
N GLN A 239 -7.68 -7.44 -6.25
CA GLN A 239 -7.25 -7.11 -4.89
C GLN A 239 -5.89 -6.40 -4.89
N LYS A 240 -4.91 -6.95 -5.62
CA LYS A 240 -3.59 -6.32 -5.75
C LYS A 240 -3.65 -4.93 -6.37
N ALA A 241 -4.50 -4.73 -7.37
CA ALA A 241 -4.68 -3.42 -7.99
C ALA A 241 -5.32 -2.40 -7.02
N VAL A 242 -6.23 -2.86 -6.15
CA VAL A 242 -6.82 -2.04 -5.08
C VAL A 242 -5.75 -1.67 -4.04
N ASP A 243 -4.97 -2.64 -3.56
CA ASP A 243 -3.88 -2.42 -2.61
C ASP A 243 -2.83 -1.44 -3.16
N ASP A 244 -2.44 -1.62 -4.42
CA ASP A 244 -1.48 -0.75 -5.11
C ASP A 244 -2.05 0.69 -5.24
N LEU A 245 -3.35 0.82 -5.55
CA LEU A 245 -4.01 2.12 -5.64
C LEU A 245 -4.06 2.83 -4.28
N GLU A 246 -4.46 2.12 -3.22
CA GLU A 246 -4.48 2.65 -1.85
C GLU A 246 -3.09 3.15 -1.45
N HIS A 247 -2.07 2.32 -1.66
CA HIS A 247 -0.69 2.67 -1.36
C HIS A 247 -0.24 3.94 -2.11
N LEU A 248 -0.53 4.04 -3.41
CA LEU A 248 -0.18 5.20 -4.22
C LEU A 248 -0.90 6.48 -3.76
N VAL A 249 -2.17 6.38 -3.35
CA VAL A 249 -2.93 7.51 -2.81
C VAL A 249 -2.32 7.99 -1.50
N VAL A 250 -2.04 7.08 -0.57
CA VAL A 250 -1.41 7.38 0.71
C VAL A 250 -0.03 8.02 0.49
N GLN A 251 0.80 7.44 -0.38
CA GLN A 251 2.09 8.00 -0.76
C GLN A 251 1.95 9.43 -1.31
N ARG A 252 0.96 9.66 -2.19
CA ARG A 252 0.70 10.97 -2.77
C ARG A 252 0.31 12.01 -1.71
N LEU A 253 -0.48 11.63 -0.71
CA LEU A 253 -0.84 12.50 0.41
C LEU A 253 0.40 12.89 1.24
N PHE A 254 1.30 11.96 1.53
CA PHE A 254 2.55 12.25 2.22
C PHE A 254 3.47 13.17 1.42
N GLU A 255 3.57 12.96 0.10
CA GLU A 255 4.35 13.82 -0.79
C GLU A 255 3.82 15.26 -0.79
N LEU A 256 2.50 15.44 -0.87
CA LEU A 256 1.85 16.74 -0.82
C LEU A 256 2.06 17.46 0.52
N THR A 257 1.98 16.72 1.64
CA THR A 257 2.25 17.25 2.97
C THR A 257 3.71 17.71 3.10
N LYS A 258 4.67 16.88 2.68
CA LYS A 258 6.12 17.20 2.75
C LYS A 258 6.51 18.42 1.92
N LEU A 259 5.80 18.69 0.81
CA LEU A 259 6.01 19.90 0.00
C LEU A 259 5.64 21.19 0.75
N ARG A 260 4.63 21.13 1.63
CA ARG A 260 4.14 22.28 2.40
C ARG A 260 4.87 22.48 3.74
N MET A 261 5.66 21.52 4.19
CA MET A 261 6.42 21.62 5.43
C MET A 261 7.63 22.57 5.31
N SER A 262 7.78 23.48 6.28
CA SER A 262 9.02 24.25 6.51
C SER A 262 10.13 23.33 7.02
N GLY A 263 11.36 23.46 6.51
CA GLY A 263 12.49 22.59 6.86
C GLY A 263 12.79 21.45 5.87
N THR A 264 11.90 21.19 4.89
CA THR A 264 12.16 20.24 3.81
C THR A 264 13.25 20.77 2.88
N GLY A 265 14.40 20.09 2.81
CA GLY A 265 15.54 20.51 1.99
C GLY A 265 15.18 20.74 0.52
N TYR A 266 15.75 21.79 -0.08
CA TYR A 266 15.41 22.28 -1.43
C TYR A 266 15.41 21.17 -2.50
N LYS A 267 16.43 20.31 -2.52
CA LYS A 267 16.55 19.20 -3.48
C LYS A 267 15.43 18.16 -3.33
N LEU A 268 14.95 17.93 -2.11
CA LEU A 268 13.87 16.99 -1.85
C LEU A 268 12.53 17.59 -2.33
N ARG A 269 12.27 18.87 -2.05
CA ARG A 269 11.10 19.58 -2.61
C ARG A 269 11.09 19.58 -4.13
N GLU A 270 12.23 19.78 -4.77
CA GLU A 270 12.32 19.80 -6.24
C GLU A 270 12.00 18.41 -6.83
N LYS A 271 12.51 17.33 -6.23
CA LYS A 271 12.20 15.96 -6.65
C LYS A 271 10.72 15.63 -6.49
N ILE A 272 10.13 15.93 -5.33
CA ILE A 272 8.70 15.73 -5.09
C ILE A 272 7.89 16.57 -6.09
N GLY A 273 8.22 17.85 -6.26
CA GLY A 273 7.53 18.74 -7.21
C GLY A 273 7.61 18.29 -8.67
N LYS A 274 8.68 17.59 -9.08
CA LYS A 274 8.78 16.95 -10.41
C LYS A 274 7.90 15.71 -10.50
N ALA A 275 7.91 14.85 -9.49
CA ALA A 275 7.06 13.66 -9.43
C ALA A 275 5.56 14.02 -9.38
N LEU A 276 5.20 15.20 -8.84
CA LEU A 276 3.81 15.65 -8.83
C LEU A 276 3.27 16.12 -10.19
N LYS A 277 4.15 16.52 -11.12
CA LYS A 277 3.77 17.07 -12.43
C LYS A 277 3.65 16.01 -13.53
N ALA A 278 4.14 14.79 -13.29
CA ALA A 278 3.97 13.64 -14.15
C ALA A 278 2.60 13.00 -13.90
#